data_AF-A0A3S0DBQ5-F1
#
_entry.id   AF-A0A3S0DBQ5-F1
#
_cell.length_a   1.000
_cell.length_b   1.000
_cell.length_c   1.000
_cell.angle_alpha   90.00
_cell.angle_beta   90.00
_cell.angle_gamma   90.00
#
_symmetry.space_group_name_H-M   'P 1'
#
loop_
_entity.id
_entity.type
_entity.pdbx_description
1 polymer ?
#
loop_
_entity_poly.entity_id
_entity_poly.type
_entity_poly.pdbx_seq_one_letter_code
_entity_poly.pdbx_strand_id
1 'polypeptide(L)'
;PTTPLSSRETDRLFALIRQLRADGLAIIYISHRMSEIYDLSDRVSVLRDGTYVGTLERAALSAESLVQMMVGRDLSGFYTKEHAAYDPGRVVLAARHIGDGKRVRDCSFDVHAGEVLGIAGLVGAGRTELARMVFGADPRSSGEIHIDGLPVDVRTPLDAIRAGLVYLTEDRKAQGLFLDMSVRDNINVCACSLDAHPGGLLDRARGKARAAAAIASLGIRVGDARRNVGALSGGNQQKVLLSRLLEIKPRVLILDEPTRGVDIGAKSEIYRIINELARSGVAIVVISSELPEIVGTADRVLVMREGELVAELGGHSSEPIEQATIIEYATGARQTLLAAA
;
A
#
# COMPACT_ATOMS: atom_id res chain seq x y z
N PRO A 1 -6.88 -12.50 -14.64
CA PRO A 1 -6.77 -13.94 -14.30
C PRO A 1 -5.32 -14.47 -14.16
N THR A 2 -4.31 -13.65 -14.39
CA THR A 2 -2.86 -13.96 -14.29
C THR A 2 -2.23 -13.56 -12.97
N THR A 3 -2.98 -12.94 -12.06
CA THR A 3 -2.48 -12.43 -10.78
C THR A 3 -1.70 -13.46 -9.93
N PRO A 4 -2.03 -14.77 -9.93
CA PRO A 4 -1.25 -15.78 -9.22
C PRO A 4 -0.23 -16.55 -10.09
N LEU A 5 -0.09 -16.23 -11.38
CA LEU A 5 0.72 -17.02 -12.32
C LEU A 5 2.16 -16.49 -12.43
N SER A 6 3.12 -17.40 -12.51
CA SER A 6 4.51 -17.07 -12.87
C SER A 6 4.62 -16.61 -14.34
N SER A 7 5.72 -15.96 -14.71
CA SER A 7 5.96 -15.50 -16.09
C SER A 7 5.83 -16.64 -17.10
N ARG A 8 6.40 -17.80 -16.78
CA ARG A 8 6.38 -19.00 -17.64
C ARG A 8 4.98 -19.62 -17.78
N GLU A 9 4.15 -19.53 -16.75
CA GLU A 9 2.73 -19.94 -16.82
C GLU A 9 1.88 -18.94 -17.59
N THR A 10 2.23 -17.65 -17.50
CA THR A 10 1.60 -16.57 -18.27
C THR A 10 1.86 -16.74 -19.77
N ASP A 11 3.09 -17.05 -20.17
CA ASP A 11 3.42 -17.33 -21.58
C ASP A 11 2.63 -18.52 -22.14
N ARG A 12 2.45 -19.56 -21.32
CA ARG A 12 1.68 -20.74 -21.72
C ARG A 12 0.19 -20.44 -21.85
N LEU A 13 -0.36 -19.63 -20.95
CA LEU A 13 -1.72 -19.11 -21.06
C LEU A 13 -1.89 -18.27 -22.34
N PHE A 14 -0.91 -17.42 -22.67
CA PHE A 14 -0.96 -16.59 -23.87
C PHE A 14 -0.91 -17.43 -25.14
N ALA A 15 -0.05 -18.45 -25.18
CA ALA A 15 -0.01 -19.39 -26.29
C ALA A 15 -1.37 -20.09 -26.49
N LEU A 16 -2.03 -20.48 -25.40
CA LEU A 16 -3.35 -21.12 -25.44
C LEU A 16 -4.43 -20.16 -25.93
N ILE A 17 -4.45 -18.91 -25.45
CA ILE A 17 -5.38 -17.88 -25.90
C ILE A 17 -5.19 -17.59 -27.41
N ARG A 18 -3.95 -17.52 -27.89
CA ARG A 18 -3.65 -17.33 -29.31
C ARG A 18 -4.10 -18.52 -30.16
N GLN A 19 -3.94 -19.74 -29.67
CA GLN A 19 -4.42 -20.94 -30.35
C GLN A 19 -5.95 -20.96 -30.44
N LEU A 20 -6.66 -20.73 -29.34
CA LEU A 20 -8.13 -20.67 -29.33
C LEU A 20 -8.65 -19.59 -30.26
N ARG A 21 -7.96 -18.44 -30.33
CA ARG A 21 -8.26 -17.38 -31.29
C ARG A 21 -8.07 -17.86 -32.74
N ALA A 22 -6.97 -18.56 -33.04
CA ALA A 22 -6.70 -19.11 -34.37
C ALA A 22 -7.77 -20.13 -34.82
N ASP A 23 -8.35 -20.85 -33.85
CA ASP A 23 -9.46 -21.78 -34.06
C ASP A 23 -10.82 -21.06 -34.27
N GLY A 24 -10.84 -19.72 -34.29
CA GLY A 24 -12.02 -18.91 -34.59
C GLY A 24 -12.89 -18.55 -33.38
N LEU A 25 -12.41 -18.78 -32.15
CA LEU A 25 -13.16 -18.44 -30.93
C LEU A 25 -13.01 -16.96 -30.57
N ALA A 26 -14.13 -16.33 -30.22
CA ALA A 26 -14.15 -15.00 -29.61
C ALA A 26 -13.87 -15.12 -28.11
N ILE A 27 -12.88 -14.36 -27.61
CA ILE A 27 -12.43 -14.42 -26.22
C ILE A 27 -12.64 -13.05 -25.58
N ILE A 28 -13.38 -13.01 -24.48
CA ILE A 28 -13.45 -11.82 -23.62
C ILE A 28 -12.44 -11.99 -22.50
N TYR A 29 -11.38 -11.20 -22.55
CA TYR A 29 -10.29 -11.25 -21.58
C TYR A 29 -10.27 -9.97 -20.74
N ILE A 30 -10.45 -10.12 -19.43
CA ILE A 30 -10.47 -9.00 -18.48
C ILE A 30 -9.08 -8.90 -17.84
N SER A 31 -8.38 -7.80 -18.12
CA SER A 31 -7.07 -7.51 -17.53
C SER A 31 -6.89 -6.02 -17.29
N HIS A 32 -6.04 -5.70 -16.31
CA HIS A 32 -5.54 -4.36 -16.02
C HIS A 32 -4.02 -4.26 -16.28
N ARG A 33 -3.40 -5.34 -16.76
CA ARG A 33 -1.96 -5.43 -17.00
C ARG A 33 -1.69 -5.09 -18.46
N MET A 34 -0.93 -4.03 -18.69
CA MET A 34 -0.70 -3.47 -20.02
C MET A 34 -0.09 -4.48 -21.00
N SER A 35 0.93 -5.24 -20.58
CA SER A 35 1.57 -6.25 -21.42
C SER A 35 0.59 -7.28 -22.00
N GLU A 36 -0.38 -7.73 -21.19
CA GLU A 36 -1.39 -8.70 -21.64
C GLU A 36 -2.40 -8.06 -22.58
N ILE A 37 -2.79 -6.81 -22.29
CA ILE A 37 -3.73 -6.05 -23.11
C ILE A 37 -3.13 -5.84 -24.51
N TYR A 38 -1.85 -5.46 -24.60
CA TYR A 38 -1.15 -5.30 -25.88
C TYR A 38 -0.99 -6.61 -26.65
N ASP A 39 -0.59 -7.68 -25.97
CA ASP A 39 -0.24 -8.94 -26.62
C ASP A 39 -1.45 -9.75 -27.08
N LEU A 40 -2.59 -9.62 -26.41
CA LEU A 40 -3.74 -10.49 -26.63
C LEU A 40 -4.93 -9.80 -27.28
N SER A 41 -5.07 -8.48 -27.11
CA SER A 41 -6.32 -7.80 -27.47
C SER A 41 -6.29 -7.21 -28.87
N ASP A 42 -7.36 -7.46 -29.61
CA ASP A 42 -7.68 -6.76 -30.86
C ASP A 42 -8.47 -5.48 -30.61
N ARG A 43 -9.25 -5.49 -29.53
CA ARG A 43 -10.11 -4.39 -29.12
C ARG A 43 -10.27 -4.39 -27.60
N VAL A 44 -10.28 -3.20 -27.00
CA VAL A 44 -10.32 -3.03 -25.55
C VAL A 44 -11.45 -2.09 -25.17
N SER A 45 -12.42 -2.58 -24.41
CA SER A 45 -13.51 -1.78 -23.84
C SER A 45 -13.20 -1.46 -22.38
N VAL A 46 -13.27 -0.18 -22.02
CA VAL A 46 -12.98 0.29 -20.66
C VAL A 46 -14.28 0.59 -19.94
N LEU A 47 -14.42 -0.01 -18.75
CA LEU A 47 -15.47 0.30 -17.80
C LEU A 47 -14.84 0.97 -16.57
N ARG A 48 -15.45 2.06 -16.12
CA ARG A 48 -15.01 2.85 -14.95
C ARG A 48 -16.23 3.28 -14.15
N ASP A 49 -16.18 3.12 -12.83
CA ASP A 49 -17.25 3.50 -11.90
C ASP A 49 -18.63 2.93 -12.27
N GLY A 50 -18.65 1.69 -12.78
CA GLY A 50 -19.88 1.02 -13.23
C GLY A 50 -20.45 1.55 -14.55
N THR A 51 -19.74 2.46 -15.22
CA THR A 51 -20.14 3.04 -16.51
C THR A 51 -19.18 2.65 -17.62
N TYR A 52 -19.70 2.56 -18.84
CA TYR A 52 -18.88 2.33 -20.03
C TYR A 52 -18.21 3.64 -20.47
N VAL A 53 -16.88 3.66 -20.50
CA VAL A 53 -16.09 4.85 -20.85
C VAL A 53 -15.86 4.92 -22.35
N GLY A 54 -15.59 3.79 -22.99
CA GLY A 54 -15.34 3.72 -24.43
C GLY A 54 -14.62 2.45 -24.85
N THR A 55 -14.34 2.34 -26.14
CA THR A 55 -13.61 1.21 -26.72
C THR A 55 -12.49 1.71 -27.62
N LEU A 56 -11.30 1.13 -27.46
CA LEU A 56 -10.13 1.34 -28.31
C LEU A 56 -9.92 0.13 -29.22
N GLU A 57 -9.77 0.40 -30.52
CA GLU A 57 -9.32 -0.58 -31.49
C GLU A 57 -7.78 -0.67 -31.48
N ARG A 58 -7.20 -1.78 -31.95
CA ARG A 58 -5.76 -2.03 -31.88
C ARG A 58 -4.87 -0.89 -32.42
N ALA A 59 -5.31 -0.21 -33.47
CA ALA A 59 -4.56 0.90 -34.08
C ALA A 59 -4.51 2.16 -33.19
N ALA A 60 -5.49 2.33 -32.29
CA ALA A 60 -5.57 3.45 -31.35
C ALA A 60 -5.15 3.04 -29.93
N LEU A 61 -4.69 1.80 -29.75
CA LEU A 61 -4.29 1.25 -28.47
C LEU A 61 -2.90 1.78 -28.10
N SER A 62 -2.85 2.73 -27.18
CA SER A 62 -1.62 3.22 -26.56
C SER A 62 -1.75 3.24 -25.04
N ALA A 63 -0.62 3.17 -24.33
CA ALA A 63 -0.64 2.96 -22.88
C ALA A 63 -1.25 4.20 -22.23
N GLU A 64 -0.88 5.35 -22.76
CA GLU A 64 -1.42 6.66 -22.44
C GLU A 64 -2.94 6.74 -22.63
N SER A 65 -3.46 6.34 -23.80
CA SER A 65 -4.90 6.40 -24.09
C SER A 65 -5.71 5.44 -23.22
N LEU A 66 -5.21 4.22 -23.01
CA LEU A 66 -5.89 3.22 -22.18
C LEU A 66 -5.92 3.67 -20.72
N VAL A 67 -4.79 4.14 -20.20
CA VAL A 67 -4.67 4.70 -18.85
C VAL A 67 -5.63 5.88 -18.70
N GLN A 68 -5.64 6.82 -19.65
CA GLN A 68 -6.55 7.96 -19.61
C GLN A 68 -8.04 7.55 -19.56
N MET A 69 -8.43 6.47 -20.23
CA MET A 69 -9.79 5.94 -20.18
C MET A 69 -10.09 5.19 -18.86
N MET A 70 -9.13 4.42 -18.35
CA MET A 70 -9.28 3.68 -17.09
C MET A 70 -9.32 4.61 -15.88
N VAL A 71 -8.56 5.69 -15.96
CA VAL A 71 -8.27 6.60 -14.86
C VAL A 71 -9.11 7.89 -14.94
N GLY A 72 -9.41 8.38 -16.15
CA GLY A 72 -10.11 9.63 -16.41
C GLY A 72 -9.22 10.85 -16.64
N ARG A 73 -9.79 11.91 -17.22
CA ARG A 73 -9.19 13.25 -17.19
C ARG A 73 -9.18 13.74 -15.75
N ASP A 74 -7.98 14.09 -15.29
CA ASP A 74 -7.66 14.62 -13.97
C ASP A 74 -8.10 13.76 -12.78
N LEU A 75 -7.32 12.73 -12.49
CA LEU A 75 -7.12 12.38 -11.07
C LEU A 75 -6.33 13.47 -10.32
N SER A 76 -5.65 14.40 -10.99
CA SER A 76 -4.83 15.43 -10.31
C SER A 76 -5.53 16.13 -9.15
N GLY A 77 -6.86 16.34 -9.22
CA GLY A 77 -7.66 17.00 -8.16
C GLY A 77 -8.12 16.13 -6.97
N PHE A 78 -8.07 14.80 -7.05
CA PHE A 78 -8.41 13.93 -5.91
C PHE A 78 -7.20 13.60 -5.02
N TYR A 79 -6.00 13.80 -5.57
CA TYR A 79 -4.74 13.29 -5.06
C TYR A 79 -3.78 14.43 -4.73
N THR A 80 -4.24 15.68 -4.67
CA THR A 80 -3.33 16.80 -4.41
C THR A 80 -3.06 16.93 -2.92
N LYS A 81 -1.95 16.35 -2.46
CA LYS A 81 -1.28 16.92 -1.30
C LYS A 81 -0.75 18.29 -1.71
N GLU A 82 -1.02 19.33 -0.92
CA GLU A 82 -0.27 20.57 -1.06
C GLU A 82 1.18 20.24 -0.70
N HIS A 83 2.03 20.07 -1.70
CA HIS A 83 3.47 19.89 -1.53
C HIS A 83 4.03 21.22 -1.00
N ALA A 84 3.98 21.40 0.32
CA ALA A 84 4.75 22.43 0.99
C ALA A 84 6.24 22.19 0.71
N ALA A 85 7.07 23.23 0.90
CA ALA A 85 8.51 23.05 0.86
C ALA A 85 8.88 21.92 1.83
N TYR A 86 9.56 20.90 1.31
CA TYR A 86 9.93 19.72 2.09
C TYR A 86 10.89 20.10 3.20
N ASP A 87 10.40 20.11 4.44
CA ASP A 87 11.19 20.20 5.66
C ASP A 87 10.90 18.93 6.45
N PRO A 88 11.74 17.89 6.30
CA PRO A 88 11.41 16.58 6.82
C PRO A 88 11.43 16.55 8.35
N GLY A 89 12.00 17.55 9.04
CA GLY A 89 12.10 17.50 10.49
C GLY A 89 12.97 16.31 10.96
N ARG A 90 12.69 15.78 12.16
CA ARG A 90 13.53 14.72 12.76
C ARG A 90 13.23 13.34 12.18
N VAL A 91 14.27 12.51 12.03
CA VAL A 91 14.13 11.08 11.69
C VAL A 91 13.43 10.34 12.84
N VAL A 92 12.34 9.65 12.54
CA VAL A 92 11.57 8.83 13.50
C VAL A 92 11.83 7.34 13.28
N LEU A 93 11.94 6.89 12.03
CA LEU A 93 12.35 5.53 11.69
C LEU A 93 13.65 5.61 10.88
N ALA A 94 14.65 4.82 11.25
CA ALA A 94 15.78 4.52 10.39
C ALA A 94 15.94 3.01 10.27
N ALA A 95 15.86 2.52 9.04
CA ALA A 95 16.19 1.16 8.67
C ALA A 95 17.54 1.18 7.95
N ARG A 96 18.48 0.34 8.39
CA ARG A 96 19.84 0.28 7.84
C ARG A 96 20.16 -1.14 7.43
N HIS A 97 20.65 -1.32 6.21
CA HIS A 97 21.14 -2.59 5.67
C HIS A 97 20.17 -3.78 5.83
N ILE A 98 18.86 -3.52 5.73
CA ILE A 98 17.83 -4.54 5.90
C ILE A 98 17.91 -5.54 4.74
N GLY A 99 17.97 -6.83 5.08
CA GLY A 99 17.94 -7.90 4.09
C GLY A 99 17.68 -9.26 4.72
N ASP A 100 17.29 -10.21 3.86
CA ASP A 100 17.03 -11.62 4.19
C ASP A 100 18.03 -12.58 3.49
N GLY A 101 18.99 -12.03 2.75
CA GLY A 101 19.96 -12.78 1.96
C GLY A 101 19.35 -13.54 0.77
N LYS A 102 18.08 -13.27 0.43
CA LYS A 102 17.35 -13.94 -0.64
C LYS A 102 16.67 -12.93 -1.56
N ARG A 103 15.60 -12.31 -1.07
CA ARG A 103 14.71 -11.45 -1.85
C ARG A 103 14.96 -9.98 -1.64
N VAL A 104 15.36 -9.56 -0.44
CA VAL A 104 15.63 -8.16 -0.11
C VAL A 104 17.09 -8.03 0.30
N ARG A 105 17.78 -7.07 -0.32
CA ARG A 105 19.23 -6.92 -0.22
C ARG A 105 19.58 -5.49 0.12
N ASP A 106 20.21 -5.33 1.28
CA ASP A 106 20.88 -4.10 1.70
C ASP A 106 20.04 -2.80 1.62
N CYS A 107 18.76 -2.89 2.01
CA CYS A 107 17.87 -1.73 1.96
C CYS A 107 18.08 -0.81 3.17
N SER A 108 18.42 0.46 2.89
CA SER A 108 18.54 1.51 3.89
C SER A 108 17.64 2.68 3.55
N PHE A 109 16.85 3.14 4.52
CA PHE A 109 16.01 4.33 4.37
C PHE A 109 15.66 4.93 5.73
N ASP A 110 15.27 6.20 5.73
CA ASP A 110 14.73 6.91 6.88
C ASP A 110 13.32 7.41 6.59
N VAL A 111 12.57 7.65 7.66
CA VAL A 111 11.25 8.26 7.62
C VAL A 111 11.20 9.28 8.72
N HIS A 112 10.79 10.49 8.38
CA HIS A 112 10.77 11.60 9.30
C HIS A 112 9.38 11.88 9.88
N ALA A 113 9.36 12.67 10.95
CA ALA A 113 8.13 13.03 11.64
C ALA A 113 7.20 13.82 10.72
N GLY A 114 6.00 13.29 10.48
CA GLY A 114 5.00 13.89 9.61
C GLY A 114 5.26 13.75 8.10
N GLU A 115 6.27 12.97 7.73
CA GLU A 115 6.54 12.59 6.35
C GLU A 115 5.63 11.43 5.91
N VAL A 116 5.18 11.47 4.65
CA VAL A 116 4.65 10.30 3.92
C VAL A 116 5.71 9.83 2.93
N LEU A 117 6.41 8.75 3.26
CA LEU A 117 7.37 8.08 2.39
C LEU A 117 6.65 7.03 1.55
N GLY A 118 6.62 7.20 0.22
CA GLY A 118 6.15 6.20 -0.71
C GLY A 118 7.23 5.15 -1.01
N ILE A 119 6.88 3.87 -1.07
CA ILE A 119 7.73 2.83 -1.64
C ILE A 119 7.01 2.23 -2.84
N ALA A 120 7.56 2.46 -4.03
CA ALA A 120 6.98 2.05 -5.31
C ALA A 120 7.86 1.00 -6.02
N GLY A 121 7.29 0.31 -7.00
CA GLY A 121 8.03 -0.60 -7.88
C GLY A 121 7.12 -1.62 -8.57
N LEU A 122 7.71 -2.53 -9.35
CA LEU A 122 6.95 -3.59 -10.01
C LEU A 122 6.50 -4.68 -9.03
N VAL A 123 5.41 -5.37 -9.34
CA VAL A 123 4.94 -6.51 -8.52
C VAL A 123 6.09 -7.49 -8.31
N GLY A 124 6.32 -7.84 -7.06
CA GLY A 124 7.38 -8.75 -6.66
C GLY A 124 8.75 -8.12 -6.42
N ALA A 125 8.89 -6.80 -6.50
CA ALA A 125 10.15 -6.10 -6.24
C ALA A 125 10.66 -6.20 -4.79
N GLY A 126 9.86 -6.71 -3.83
CA GLY A 126 10.28 -6.90 -2.44
C GLY A 126 9.68 -5.91 -1.43
N ARG A 127 8.70 -5.09 -1.81
CA ARG A 127 8.15 -3.99 -0.97
C ARG A 127 7.50 -4.50 0.31
N THR A 128 6.55 -5.44 0.16
CA THR A 128 5.85 -6.08 1.26
C THR A 128 6.82 -6.86 2.14
N GLU A 129 7.79 -7.55 1.55
CA GLU A 129 8.82 -8.27 2.31
C GLU A 129 9.71 -7.33 3.12
N LEU A 130 10.12 -6.19 2.55
CA LEU A 130 10.85 -5.14 3.26
C LEU A 130 10.04 -4.63 4.46
N ALA A 131 8.78 -4.27 4.25
CA ALA A 131 7.90 -3.80 5.33
C ALA A 131 7.70 -4.85 6.43
N ARG A 132 7.45 -6.11 6.06
CA ARG A 132 7.24 -7.21 7.00
C ARG A 132 8.50 -7.51 7.81
N MET A 133 9.69 -7.40 7.22
CA MET A 133 10.95 -7.51 7.96
C MET A 133 11.17 -6.35 8.93
N VAL A 134 10.89 -5.11 8.50
CA VAL A 134 10.99 -3.92 9.38
C VAL A 134 10.01 -4.02 10.55
N PHE A 135 8.82 -4.58 10.33
CA PHE A 135 7.83 -4.81 11.38
C PHE A 135 8.07 -6.07 12.22
N GLY A 136 9.02 -6.94 11.84
CA GLY A 136 9.29 -8.21 12.52
C GLY A 136 8.24 -9.31 12.28
N ALA A 137 7.41 -9.18 11.25
CA ALA A 137 6.51 -10.24 10.81
C ALA A 137 7.25 -11.37 10.06
N ASP A 138 8.34 -11.01 9.36
CA ASP A 138 9.24 -11.96 8.72
C ASP A 138 10.67 -11.78 9.27
N PRO A 139 11.49 -12.84 9.35
CA PRO A 139 12.86 -12.75 9.85
C PRO A 139 13.75 -12.00 8.86
N ARG A 140 14.62 -11.13 9.40
CA ARG A 140 15.72 -10.49 8.66
C ARG A 140 17.05 -11.14 9.01
N SER A 141 17.94 -11.30 8.04
CA SER A 141 19.31 -11.83 8.25
C SER A 141 20.33 -10.75 8.56
N SER A 142 20.04 -9.50 8.20
CA SER A 142 20.95 -8.37 8.37
C SER A 142 20.21 -7.08 8.74
N GLY A 143 21.01 -6.06 9.06
CA GLY A 143 20.54 -4.69 9.25
C GLY A 143 20.20 -4.32 10.69
N GLU A 144 19.75 -3.09 10.87
CA GLU A 144 19.40 -2.51 12.17
C GLU A 144 18.21 -1.57 12.00
N ILE A 145 17.37 -1.47 13.03
CA ILE A 145 16.19 -0.61 13.07
C ILE A 145 16.35 0.34 14.24
N HIS A 146 16.15 1.63 13.99
CA HIS A 146 16.14 2.66 15.01
C HIS A 146 14.81 3.39 15.00
N ILE A 147 14.25 3.64 16.19
CA ILE A 147 13.04 4.43 16.37
C ILE A 147 13.36 5.59 17.33
N ASP A 148 13.09 6.83 16.89
CA ASP A 148 13.53 8.07 17.55
C ASP A 148 15.04 8.06 17.87
N GLY A 149 15.85 7.51 16.96
CA GLY A 149 17.32 7.38 17.10
C GLY A 149 17.80 6.24 18.00
N LEU A 150 16.91 5.58 18.75
CA LEU A 150 17.25 4.46 19.63
C LEU A 150 17.22 3.14 18.87
N PRO A 151 18.25 2.28 18.97
CA PRO A 151 18.23 0.96 18.34
C PRO A 151 17.14 0.09 18.97
N VAL A 152 16.36 -0.59 18.13
CA VAL A 152 15.27 -1.49 18.54
C VAL A 152 15.49 -2.87 17.94
N ASP A 153 15.55 -3.88 18.80
CA ASP A 153 15.62 -5.28 18.38
C ASP A 153 14.22 -5.82 18.06
N VAL A 154 13.76 -5.56 16.84
CA VAL A 154 12.46 -6.03 16.34
C VAL A 154 12.60 -7.47 15.81
N ARG A 155 12.17 -8.45 16.61
CA ARG A 155 12.15 -9.88 16.25
C ARG A 155 10.75 -10.41 16.01
N THR A 156 9.75 -9.76 16.59
CA THR A 156 8.35 -10.10 16.48
C THR A 156 7.50 -8.84 16.23
N PRO A 157 6.27 -8.97 15.70
CA PRO A 157 5.34 -7.84 15.56
C PRO A 157 5.08 -7.10 16.88
N LEU A 158 5.11 -7.81 18.00
CA LEU A 158 4.87 -7.23 19.31
C LEU A 158 6.01 -6.29 19.74
N ASP A 159 7.25 -6.58 19.34
CA ASP A 159 8.41 -5.73 19.62
C ASP A 159 8.29 -4.40 18.87
N ALA A 160 7.91 -4.45 17.59
CA ALA A 160 7.62 -3.26 16.79
C ALA A 160 6.49 -2.42 17.41
N ILE A 161 5.36 -3.06 17.75
CA ILE A 161 4.20 -2.39 18.36
C ILE A 161 4.59 -1.68 19.67
N ARG A 162 5.38 -2.34 20.54
CA ARG A 162 5.87 -1.74 21.79
C ARG A 162 6.80 -0.56 21.56
N ALA A 163 7.57 -0.59 20.47
CA ALA A 163 8.40 0.53 20.07
C ALA A 163 7.61 1.67 19.39
N GLY A 164 6.32 1.47 19.10
CA GLY A 164 5.46 2.45 18.44
C GLY A 164 5.50 2.39 16.92
N LEU A 165 5.98 1.28 16.35
CA LEU A 165 5.91 0.97 14.93
C LEU A 165 4.74 0.01 14.67
N VAL A 166 3.85 0.37 13.76
CA VAL A 166 2.69 -0.46 13.39
C VAL A 166 2.64 -0.70 11.90
N TYR A 167 2.05 -1.83 11.51
CA TYR A 167 1.96 -2.26 10.12
C TYR A 167 0.53 -2.62 9.78
N LEU A 168 -0.01 -1.97 8.75
CA LEU A 168 -1.20 -2.37 8.04
C LEU A 168 -0.78 -3.30 6.91
N THR A 169 -1.30 -4.52 6.94
CA THR A 169 -0.97 -5.57 5.97
C THR A 169 -1.77 -5.47 4.67
N GLU A 170 -1.13 -5.83 3.56
CA GLU A 170 -1.76 -6.02 2.24
C GLU A 170 -2.95 -7.00 2.31
N ASP A 171 -2.80 -8.11 3.05
CA ASP A 171 -3.86 -9.11 3.21
C ASP A 171 -4.73 -8.81 4.43
N ARG A 172 -5.58 -7.80 4.28
CA ARG A 172 -6.56 -7.38 5.30
C ARG A 172 -7.37 -8.56 5.84
N LYS A 173 -7.75 -9.54 5.00
CA LYS A 173 -8.68 -10.60 5.39
C LYS A 173 -8.00 -11.72 6.16
N ALA A 174 -6.83 -12.18 5.71
CA ALA A 174 -6.14 -13.29 6.34
C ALA A 174 -5.24 -12.85 7.51
N GLN A 175 -4.71 -11.63 7.46
CA GLN A 175 -3.68 -11.18 8.41
C GLN A 175 -4.08 -9.93 9.19
N GLY A 176 -5.02 -9.12 8.68
CA GLY A 176 -5.40 -7.85 9.31
C GLY A 176 -6.55 -7.97 10.31
N LEU A 177 -7.67 -8.59 9.90
CA LEU A 177 -8.92 -8.56 10.65
C LEU A 177 -9.34 -9.93 11.16
N PHE A 178 -9.96 -9.95 12.33
CA PHE A 178 -10.67 -11.11 12.84
C PHE A 178 -12.12 -11.02 12.34
N LEU A 179 -12.37 -11.54 11.14
CA LEU A 179 -13.63 -11.32 10.40
C LEU A 179 -14.87 -11.81 11.16
N ASP A 180 -14.71 -12.87 11.96
CA ASP A 180 -15.78 -13.46 12.78
C ASP A 180 -15.99 -12.73 14.12
N MET A 181 -15.10 -11.81 14.48
CA MET A 181 -15.22 -10.99 15.67
C MET A 181 -15.95 -9.67 15.37
N SER A 182 -16.48 -9.06 16.44
CA SER A 182 -17.19 -7.79 16.33
C SER A 182 -16.26 -6.64 15.94
N VAL A 183 -16.83 -5.57 15.38
CA VAL A 183 -16.11 -4.31 15.12
C VAL A 183 -15.44 -3.81 16.40
N ARG A 184 -16.17 -3.77 17.51
CA ARG A 184 -15.64 -3.34 18.81
C ARG A 184 -14.42 -4.14 19.22
N ASP A 185 -14.47 -5.47 19.12
CA ASP A 185 -13.39 -6.31 19.60
C ASP A 185 -12.18 -6.24 18.65
N ASN A 186 -12.42 -6.10 17.34
CA ASN A 186 -11.38 -5.80 16.37
C ASN A 186 -10.68 -4.48 16.68
N ILE A 187 -11.40 -3.40 17.03
CA ILE A 187 -10.78 -2.10 17.36
C ILE A 187 -9.92 -2.21 18.62
N ASN A 188 -10.40 -2.95 19.64
CA ASN A 188 -9.75 -2.98 20.95
C ASN A 188 -8.58 -3.95 21.06
N VAL A 189 -8.40 -4.90 20.14
CA VAL A 189 -7.46 -6.02 20.33
C VAL A 189 -6.02 -5.59 20.61
N CYS A 190 -5.53 -4.53 19.96
CA CYS A 190 -4.16 -4.02 20.16
C CYS A 190 -4.02 -3.18 21.45
N ALA A 191 -5.12 -2.63 21.95
CA ALA A 191 -5.14 -1.74 23.10
C ALA A 191 -5.72 -2.39 24.37
N CYS A 192 -6.08 -3.67 24.32
CA CYS A 192 -6.74 -4.37 25.44
C CYS A 192 -5.84 -4.46 26.68
N SER A 193 -4.52 -4.53 26.50
CA SER A 193 -3.55 -4.50 27.61
C SER A 193 -3.56 -3.17 28.37
N LEU A 194 -3.92 -2.07 27.71
CA LEU A 194 -4.07 -0.74 28.33
C LEU A 194 -5.32 -0.63 29.21
N ASP A 195 -6.28 -1.56 29.05
CA ASP A 195 -7.54 -1.61 29.77
C ASP A 195 -7.54 -2.67 30.89
N ALA A 196 -6.43 -3.37 31.09
CA ALA A 196 -6.33 -4.38 32.13
C ALA A 196 -6.06 -3.73 33.50
N HIS A 197 -6.91 -4.02 34.49
CA HIS A 197 -6.65 -3.71 35.89
C HIS A 197 -5.63 -4.68 36.49
N PRO A 198 -5.01 -4.34 37.65
CA PRO A 198 -4.26 -5.30 38.44
C PRO A 198 -5.07 -6.58 38.68
N GLY A 199 -4.49 -7.74 38.37
CA GLY A 199 -5.18 -9.03 38.43
C GLY A 199 -5.84 -9.50 37.12
N GLY A 200 -5.67 -8.76 36.01
CA GLY A 200 -6.05 -9.22 34.66
C GLY A 200 -7.52 -9.01 34.28
N LEU A 201 -8.28 -8.24 35.06
CA LEU A 201 -9.67 -7.91 34.73
C LEU A 201 -9.71 -6.77 33.70
N LEU A 202 -10.39 -7.01 32.57
CA LEU A 202 -10.50 -6.05 31.48
C LEU A 202 -11.64 -5.03 31.72
N ASP A 203 -11.34 -3.74 31.64
CA ASP A 203 -12.34 -2.68 31.64
C ASP A 203 -13.11 -2.63 30.30
N ARG A 204 -14.25 -3.33 30.27
CA ARG A 204 -15.14 -3.36 29.10
C ARG A 204 -15.82 -2.02 28.82
N ALA A 205 -16.02 -1.17 29.82
CA ALA A 205 -16.64 0.14 29.63
C ALA A 205 -15.69 1.06 28.87
N ARG A 206 -14.40 1.03 29.24
CA ARG A 206 -13.34 1.75 28.53
C ARG A 206 -13.18 1.26 27.09
N GLY A 207 -13.15 -0.05 26.86
CA GLY A 207 -13.09 -0.60 25.50
C GLY A 207 -14.32 -0.25 24.65
N LYS A 208 -15.52 -0.19 25.25
CA LYS A 208 -16.74 0.27 24.56
C LYS A 208 -16.64 1.75 24.18
N ALA A 209 -16.18 2.61 25.08
CA ALA A 209 -16.02 4.03 24.83
C ALA A 209 -14.98 4.29 23.73
N ARG A 210 -13.84 3.60 23.77
CA ARG A 210 -12.80 3.64 22.73
C ARG A 210 -13.37 3.29 21.36
N ALA A 211 -14.04 2.14 21.24
CA ALA A 211 -14.60 1.71 19.96
C ALA A 211 -15.62 2.69 19.40
N ALA A 212 -16.46 3.29 20.25
CA ALA A 212 -17.42 4.31 19.82
C ALA A 212 -16.71 5.57 19.29
N ALA A 213 -15.67 6.03 19.99
CA ALA A 213 -14.86 7.17 19.55
C ALA A 213 -14.15 6.89 18.21
N ALA A 214 -13.55 5.70 18.06
CA ALA A 214 -12.87 5.27 16.85
C ALA A 214 -13.82 5.17 15.64
N ILE A 215 -15.02 4.61 15.85
CA ILE A 215 -16.06 4.53 14.82
C ILE A 215 -16.46 5.93 14.35
N ALA A 216 -16.65 6.87 15.28
CA ALA A 216 -17.01 8.24 14.96
C ALA A 216 -15.87 8.99 14.23
N SER A 217 -14.64 8.90 14.76
CA SER A 217 -13.47 9.60 14.22
C SER A 217 -13.15 9.22 12.78
N LEU A 218 -13.27 7.94 12.44
CA LEU A 218 -12.93 7.43 11.11
C LEU A 218 -14.17 7.25 10.20
N GLY A 219 -15.35 7.67 10.65
CA GLY A 219 -16.59 7.57 9.86
C GLY A 219 -16.91 6.13 9.45
N ILE A 220 -16.76 5.18 10.37
CA ILE A 220 -17.05 3.76 10.12
C ILE A 220 -18.57 3.58 10.08
N ARG A 221 -19.10 3.22 8.91
CA ARG A 221 -20.54 3.03 8.69
C ARG A 221 -20.96 1.67 9.22
N VAL A 222 -21.34 1.63 10.50
CA VAL A 222 -21.87 0.43 11.16
C VAL A 222 -23.01 0.80 12.10
N GLY A 223 -24.11 0.05 12.05
CA GLY A 223 -25.27 0.29 12.92
C GLY A 223 -25.05 -0.14 14.38
N ASP A 224 -24.24 -1.16 14.63
CA ASP A 224 -23.86 -1.62 15.97
C ASP A 224 -22.41 -2.14 15.95
N ALA A 225 -21.57 -1.66 16.87
CA ALA A 225 -20.19 -2.09 17.02
C ALA A 225 -20.04 -3.58 17.40
N ARG A 226 -21.11 -4.25 17.84
CA ARG A 226 -21.14 -5.69 18.11
C ARG A 226 -21.29 -6.54 16.85
N ARG A 227 -21.58 -5.94 15.69
CA ARG A 227 -21.69 -6.66 14.42
C ARG A 227 -20.32 -7.17 13.98
N ASN A 228 -20.30 -8.34 13.36
CA ASN A 228 -19.08 -8.95 12.82
C ASN A 228 -18.48 -8.06 11.72
N VAL A 229 -17.15 -7.89 11.77
CA VAL A 229 -16.41 -7.08 10.79
C VAL A 229 -16.52 -7.64 9.38
N GLY A 230 -16.58 -8.98 9.23
CA GLY A 230 -16.72 -9.64 7.94
C GLY A 230 -17.97 -9.24 7.16
N ALA A 231 -19.01 -8.72 7.82
CA ALA A 231 -20.25 -8.27 7.20
C ALA A 231 -20.18 -6.82 6.66
N LEU A 232 -19.08 -6.10 6.89
CA LEU A 232 -18.88 -4.73 6.41
C LEU A 232 -18.32 -4.69 4.98
N SER A 233 -18.51 -3.57 4.28
CA SER A 233 -17.86 -3.33 2.99
C SER A 233 -16.33 -3.23 3.13
N GLY A 234 -15.59 -3.45 2.04
CA GLY A 234 -14.11 -3.39 2.05
C GLY A 234 -13.55 -2.09 2.64
N GLY A 235 -14.10 -0.94 2.27
CA GLY A 235 -13.69 0.35 2.83
C GLY A 235 -13.96 0.48 4.33
N ASN A 236 -15.09 -0.01 4.82
CA ASN A 236 -15.36 0.00 6.27
C ASN A 236 -14.48 -0.99 7.03
N GLN A 237 -14.21 -2.16 6.46
CA GLN A 237 -13.23 -3.10 7.01
C GLN A 237 -11.84 -2.46 7.11
N GLN A 238 -11.41 -1.74 6.08
CA GLN A 238 -10.13 -1.03 6.07
C GLN A 238 -10.07 0.04 7.16
N LYS A 239 -11.14 0.84 7.33
CA LYS A 239 -11.22 1.83 8.41
C LYS A 239 -11.21 1.19 9.80
N VAL A 240 -11.81 0.01 9.99
CA VAL A 240 -11.73 -0.76 11.25
C VAL A 240 -10.31 -1.26 11.51
N LEU A 241 -9.60 -1.71 10.47
CA LEU A 241 -8.21 -2.13 10.61
C LEU A 241 -7.33 -0.93 10.98
N LEU A 242 -7.48 0.18 10.26
CA LEU A 242 -6.73 1.40 10.53
C LEU A 242 -7.02 1.92 11.94
N SER A 243 -8.30 1.96 12.36
CA SER A 243 -8.66 2.42 13.69
C SER A 243 -7.98 1.63 14.81
N ARG A 244 -7.97 0.29 14.72
CA ARG A 244 -7.24 -0.57 15.66
C ARG A 244 -5.77 -0.16 15.81
N LEU A 245 -5.10 0.09 14.69
CA LEU A 245 -3.67 0.44 14.69
C LEU A 245 -3.44 1.84 15.28
N LEU A 246 -4.39 2.76 15.13
CA LEU A 246 -4.30 4.11 15.69
C LEU A 246 -4.55 4.16 17.20
N GLU A 247 -5.27 3.19 17.77
CA GLU A 247 -5.54 3.14 19.21
C GLU A 247 -4.28 2.99 20.09
N ILE A 248 -3.19 2.49 19.51
CA ILE A 248 -1.90 2.38 20.20
C ILE A 248 -1.00 3.61 20.00
N LYS A 249 -1.52 4.67 19.36
CA LYS A 249 -0.85 5.96 19.14
C LYS A 249 0.56 5.79 18.55
N PRO A 250 0.65 5.22 17.34
CA PRO A 250 1.93 4.88 16.74
C PRO A 250 2.76 6.14 16.45
N ARG A 251 4.08 5.98 16.54
CA ARG A 251 5.06 6.94 16.04
C ARG A 251 5.31 6.75 14.55
N VAL A 252 5.28 5.50 14.12
CA VAL A 252 5.52 5.08 12.73
C VAL A 252 4.40 4.15 12.28
N LEU A 253 3.82 4.43 11.12
CA LEU A 253 2.75 3.65 10.52
C LEU A 253 3.18 3.21 9.11
N ILE A 254 3.38 1.91 8.92
CA ILE A 254 3.59 1.33 7.59
C ILE A 254 2.22 0.89 7.06
N LEU A 255 1.88 1.34 5.85
CA LEU A 255 0.64 1.08 5.15
C LEU A 255 0.93 0.30 3.88
N ASP A 256 0.68 -1.01 3.89
CA ASP A 256 0.86 -1.86 2.71
C ASP A 256 -0.47 -2.06 1.98
N GLU A 257 -0.54 -1.52 0.77
CA GLU A 257 -1.70 -1.54 -0.13
C GLU A 257 -2.98 -1.03 0.59
N PRO A 258 -2.95 0.18 1.21
CA PRO A 258 -3.98 0.63 2.13
C PRO A 258 -5.35 0.82 1.49
N THR A 259 -5.43 0.92 0.16
CA THR A 259 -6.68 1.09 -0.58
C THR A 259 -7.10 -0.13 -1.38
N ARG A 260 -6.44 -1.29 -1.17
CA ARG A 260 -6.76 -2.53 -1.89
C ARG A 260 -8.17 -3.05 -1.58
N GLY A 261 -8.94 -3.24 -2.65
CA GLY A 261 -10.32 -3.74 -2.57
C GLY A 261 -11.26 -2.76 -1.86
N VAL A 262 -10.98 -1.45 -1.98
CA VAL A 262 -11.78 -0.34 -1.47
C VAL A 262 -12.32 0.47 -2.66
N ASP A 263 -13.58 0.92 -2.57
CA ASP A 263 -14.19 1.78 -3.58
C ASP A 263 -13.60 3.20 -3.60
N ILE A 264 -13.76 3.92 -4.71
CA ILE A 264 -13.14 5.23 -4.92
C ILE A 264 -13.50 6.26 -3.83
N GLY A 265 -14.73 6.24 -3.31
CA GLY A 265 -15.16 7.16 -2.26
C GLY A 265 -14.44 6.88 -0.94
N ALA A 266 -14.36 5.60 -0.56
CA ALA A 266 -13.64 5.20 0.63
C ALA A 266 -12.11 5.36 0.50
N LYS A 267 -11.53 5.29 -0.71
CA LYS A 267 -10.10 5.62 -0.94
C LYS A 267 -9.80 7.06 -0.54
N SER A 268 -10.60 8.02 -1.00
CA SER A 268 -10.44 9.45 -0.65
C SER A 268 -10.52 9.69 0.86
N GLU A 269 -11.38 8.97 1.57
CA GLU A 269 -11.45 9.05 3.02
C GLU A 269 -10.18 8.52 3.70
N ILE A 270 -9.62 7.41 3.22
CA ILE A 270 -8.35 6.85 3.73
C ILE A 270 -7.20 7.84 3.49
N TYR A 271 -7.13 8.47 2.33
CA TYR A 271 -6.11 9.49 2.03
C TYR A 271 -6.19 10.69 2.97
N ARG A 272 -7.41 11.17 3.25
CA ARG A 272 -7.60 12.24 4.23
C ARG A 272 -7.05 11.83 5.59
N ILE A 273 -7.31 10.60 6.03
CA ILE A 273 -6.80 10.07 7.30
C ILE A 273 -5.27 10.01 7.30
N ILE A 274 -4.65 9.51 6.22
CA ILE A 274 -3.18 9.48 6.07
C ILE A 274 -2.59 10.90 6.19
N ASN A 275 -3.17 11.87 5.48
CA ASN A 275 -2.72 13.25 5.52
C ASN A 275 -2.90 13.90 6.90
N GLU A 276 -3.99 13.62 7.60
CA GLU A 276 -4.22 14.12 8.97
C GLU A 276 -3.23 13.53 9.98
N LEU A 277 -2.92 12.24 9.85
CA LEU A 277 -1.92 11.57 10.68
C LEU A 277 -0.52 12.15 10.44
N ALA A 278 -0.13 12.32 9.18
CA ALA A 278 1.14 12.94 8.82
C ALA A 278 1.23 14.37 9.39
N ARG A 279 0.18 15.19 9.23
CA ARG A 279 0.12 16.54 9.82
C ARG A 279 0.21 16.56 11.34
N SER A 280 -0.21 15.49 12.02
CA SER A 280 -0.05 15.34 13.47
C SER A 280 1.35 14.88 13.91
N GLY A 281 2.28 14.67 12.97
CA GLY A 281 3.67 14.30 13.23
C GLY A 281 3.97 12.79 13.19
N VAL A 282 3.00 11.96 12.80
CA VAL A 282 3.23 10.51 12.61
C VAL A 282 4.06 10.29 11.35
N ALA A 283 5.12 9.49 11.43
CA ALA A 283 5.91 9.08 10.28
C ALA A 283 5.17 7.95 9.53
N ILE A 284 4.92 8.12 8.23
CA ILE A 284 4.12 7.17 7.45
C ILE A 284 4.95 6.60 6.31
N VAL A 285 4.92 5.28 6.14
CA VAL A 285 5.40 4.60 4.94
C VAL A 285 4.20 4.07 4.18
N VAL A 286 4.03 4.43 2.91
CA VAL A 286 2.96 3.92 2.03
C VAL A 286 3.58 3.03 0.97
N ILE A 287 3.17 1.77 0.93
CA ILE A 287 3.45 0.84 -0.16
C ILE A 287 2.20 0.71 -1.00
N SER A 288 2.35 0.88 -2.31
CA SER A 288 1.25 0.73 -3.25
C SER A 288 1.73 0.27 -4.61
N SER A 289 0.91 -0.55 -5.26
CA SER A 289 1.02 -0.88 -6.68
C SER A 289 0.28 0.11 -7.58
N GLU A 290 -0.57 0.98 -7.02
CA GLU A 290 -1.25 2.05 -7.74
C GLU A 290 -0.38 3.32 -7.74
N LEU A 291 0.37 3.56 -8.82
CA LEU A 291 1.22 4.75 -8.93
C LEU A 291 0.51 6.10 -8.69
N PRO A 292 -0.76 6.31 -9.10
CA PRO A 292 -1.48 7.52 -8.73
C PRO A 292 -1.60 7.74 -7.21
N GLU A 293 -1.72 6.67 -6.42
CA GLU A 293 -1.76 6.75 -4.95
C GLU A 293 -0.41 7.23 -4.40
N ILE A 294 0.70 6.68 -4.92
CA ILE A 294 2.06 7.11 -4.54
C ILE A 294 2.29 8.58 -4.90
N VAL A 295 2.05 8.95 -6.16
CA VAL A 295 2.24 10.32 -6.65
C VAL A 295 1.38 11.32 -5.88
N GLY A 296 0.19 10.90 -5.46
CA GLY A 296 -0.76 11.76 -4.76
C GLY A 296 -0.51 11.99 -3.27
N THR A 297 0.15 11.05 -2.61
CA THR A 297 0.21 11.03 -1.15
C THR A 297 1.62 11.23 -0.60
N ALA A 298 2.64 10.84 -1.36
CA ALA A 298 4.01 10.83 -0.91
C ALA A 298 4.68 12.21 -1.00
N ASP A 299 5.48 12.54 0.02
CA ASP A 299 6.42 13.66 -0.01
C ASP A 299 7.73 13.28 -0.71
N ARG A 300 8.09 12.01 -0.55
CA ARG A 300 9.29 11.38 -1.10
C ARG A 300 8.96 9.95 -1.48
N VAL A 301 9.55 9.45 -2.56
CA VAL A 301 9.33 8.09 -3.06
C VAL A 301 10.65 7.35 -3.23
N LEU A 302 10.71 6.16 -2.66
CA LEU A 302 11.77 5.20 -2.93
C LEU A 302 11.29 4.20 -3.97
N VAL A 303 12.08 4.01 -5.02
CA VAL A 303 11.78 3.02 -6.05
C VAL A 303 12.55 1.75 -5.75
N MET A 304 11.82 0.65 -5.62
CA MET A 304 12.36 -0.67 -5.35
C MET A 304 12.36 -1.53 -6.62
N ARG A 305 13.48 -2.20 -6.88
CA ARG A 305 13.67 -3.13 -8.00
C ARG A 305 14.46 -4.34 -7.54
N GLU A 306 13.94 -5.53 -7.80
CA GLU A 306 14.63 -6.81 -7.53
C GLU A 306 15.26 -6.94 -6.13
N GLY A 307 14.59 -6.43 -5.10
CA GLY A 307 15.07 -6.54 -3.72
C GLY A 307 15.86 -5.35 -3.21
N GLU A 308 16.14 -4.35 -4.04
CA GLU A 308 17.00 -3.21 -3.72
C GLU A 308 16.27 -1.88 -3.91
N LEU A 309 16.62 -0.88 -3.11
CA LEU A 309 16.19 0.49 -3.30
C LEU A 309 17.12 1.16 -4.32
N VAL A 310 16.61 1.48 -5.51
CA VAL A 310 17.43 1.90 -6.66
C VAL A 310 17.35 3.39 -6.96
N ALA A 311 16.35 4.10 -6.43
CA ALA A 311 16.20 5.53 -6.63
C ALA A 311 15.36 6.19 -5.53
N GLU A 312 15.56 7.50 -5.38
CA GLU A 312 14.79 8.39 -4.53
C GLU A 312 14.27 9.57 -5.36
N LEU A 313 12.96 9.81 -5.31
CA LEU A 313 12.26 10.88 -6.03
C LEU A 313 11.54 11.80 -5.05
N GLY A 314 11.41 13.09 -5.38
CA GLY A 314 10.86 14.09 -4.47
C GLY A 314 11.74 14.33 -3.23
N GLY A 315 11.15 14.91 -2.18
CA GLY A 315 11.90 15.29 -0.98
C GLY A 315 13.10 16.21 -1.30
N HIS A 316 14.31 15.74 -1.00
CA HIS A 316 15.57 16.43 -1.34
C HIS A 316 16.09 16.13 -2.75
N SER A 317 15.49 15.18 -3.47
CA SER A 317 15.87 14.81 -4.83
C SER A 317 15.51 15.91 -5.83
N SER A 318 16.36 16.12 -6.82
CA SER A 318 16.05 17.00 -7.95
C SER A 318 15.02 16.41 -8.93
N GLU A 319 14.67 15.13 -8.75
CA GLU A 319 13.73 14.44 -9.62
C GLU A 319 12.29 14.51 -9.10
N PRO A 320 11.33 14.95 -9.92
CA PRO A 320 9.93 15.02 -9.52
C PRO A 320 9.31 13.62 -9.36
N ILE A 321 8.30 13.52 -8.50
CA ILE A 321 7.53 12.30 -8.30
C ILE A 321 6.55 12.15 -9.48
N GLU A 322 7.02 11.52 -10.56
CA GLU A 322 6.24 11.25 -11.77
C GLU A 322 6.09 9.75 -12.02
N GLN A 323 4.92 9.34 -12.54
CA GLN A 323 4.65 7.93 -12.82
C GLN A 323 5.66 7.33 -13.81
N ALA A 324 6.00 8.08 -14.86
CA ALA A 324 6.97 7.64 -15.87
C ALA A 324 8.34 7.37 -15.23
N THR A 325 8.85 8.32 -14.45
CA THR A 325 10.13 8.21 -13.73
C THR A 325 10.17 7.00 -12.80
N ILE A 326 9.10 6.76 -12.03
CA ILE A 326 8.99 5.59 -11.16
C ILE A 326 9.09 4.28 -11.98
N ILE A 327 8.37 4.20 -13.11
CA ILE A 327 8.38 3.01 -13.97
C ILE A 327 9.76 2.80 -14.59
N GLU A 328 10.42 3.85 -15.03
CA GLU A 328 11.76 3.78 -15.63
C GLU A 328 12.80 3.19 -14.66
N TYR A 329 12.81 3.65 -13.41
CA TYR A 329 13.69 3.08 -12.38
C TYR A 329 13.30 1.65 -12.01
N ALA A 330 12.00 1.39 -11.86
CA ALA A 330 11.50 0.07 -11.47
C ALA A 330 11.74 -1.01 -12.55
N THR A 331 11.79 -0.64 -13.83
CA THR A 331 12.08 -1.52 -14.96
C THR A 331 13.57 -1.58 -15.32
N GLY A 332 14.36 -0.59 -14.89
CA GLY A 332 15.77 -0.46 -15.25
C GLY A 332 16.04 0.15 -16.63
N ALA A 333 15.02 0.63 -17.33
CA ALA A 333 15.15 1.23 -18.66
C ALA A 333 16.12 2.43 -18.69
N ARG A 334 16.18 3.21 -17.61
CA ARG A 334 17.05 4.40 -17.51
C ARG A 334 18.53 4.06 -17.39
N GLN A 335 18.88 2.93 -16.78
CA GLN A 335 20.27 2.46 -16.67
C GLN A 335 20.81 2.03 -18.03
N THR A 336 19.96 1.43 -18.87
CA THR A 336 20.30 1.07 -20.26
C THR A 336 20.54 2.30 -21.12
N LEU A 337 19.77 3.38 -20.93
CA LEU A 337 19.92 4.64 -21.66
C LEU A 337 21.19 5.40 -21.25
N LEU A 338 21.52 5.45 -19.96
CA LEU A 338 22.75 6.09 -19.45
C LEU A 338 24.02 5.29 -19.77
N ALA A 339 23.95 3.96 -19.86
CA ALA A 339 25.07 3.13 -20.27
C ALA A 339 25.32 3.14 -21.80
N ALA A 340 24.36 3.62 -22.58
CA ALA A 340 24.43 3.74 -24.04
C ALA A 340 24.83 5.15 -24.53
N ALA A 341 24.93 6.13 -23.63
CA ALA A 341 25.35 7.51 -23.88
C ALA A 341 26.80 7.73 -23.44
#